data_AF-A0A3E3JYM4-F1
#
_entry.id   AF-A0A3E3JYM4-F1
#
_cell.length_a   1.000
_cell.length_b   1.000
_cell.length_c   1.000
_cell.angle_alpha   90.00
_cell.angle_beta   90.00
_cell.angle_gamma   90.00
#
_symmetry.space_group_name_H-M   'P 1'
#
loop_
_entity.id
_entity.type
_entity.pdbx_description
1 polymer ?
#
loop_
_entity_poly.entity_id
_entity_poly.type
_entity_poly.pdbx_seq_one_letter_code
_entity_poly.pdbx_strand_id
1 'polypeptide(L)'
;MKKRLFMALQMFAEDPAGTDPAGNDPAGGQNPAEADPKATEPKNEPEKKYTDEDVDRIINQKFAQKFSEWEKKQSKAKDEAEKLAGMNAEQKEKYENEQLKKQVQELLRKDALGKMATVARGMLGEKNISVSDDLIEMLISDDAEKTKSSVDSFITAFQSAVEKAVKDALKGNPPKKTSEPASITKEQIMKVKDPLERQKLINEHMDLFQK
;
A
#
# COMPACT_ATOMS: atom_id res chain seq x y z
N MET A 1 9.34 -21.86 32.29
CA MET A 1 9.57 -20.47 31.82
C MET A 1 9.76 -19.52 33.01
N LYS A 2 10.90 -19.61 33.70
CA LYS A 2 11.23 -18.81 34.91
C LYS A 2 12.61 -18.15 34.80
N LYS A 3 13.00 -17.72 33.59
CA LYS A 3 14.33 -17.13 33.32
C LYS A 3 14.31 -15.76 32.62
N ARG A 4 13.14 -15.13 32.46
CA ARG A 4 13.03 -13.78 31.84
C ARG A 4 12.70 -12.66 32.82
N LEU A 5 12.48 -12.97 34.10
CA LEU A 5 12.16 -11.96 35.13
C LEU A 5 13.38 -11.51 35.96
N PHE A 6 14.55 -12.12 35.77
CA PHE A 6 15.77 -11.79 36.53
C PHE A 6 16.65 -10.72 35.86
N MET A 7 16.38 -10.36 34.59
CA MET A 7 17.16 -9.35 33.85
C MET A 7 16.64 -7.92 33.99
N ALA A 8 15.48 -7.71 34.62
CA ALA A 8 14.87 -6.37 34.76
C ALA A 8 15.19 -5.67 36.10
N LEU A 9 15.97 -6.31 36.98
CA LEU A 9 16.27 -5.78 38.32
C LEU A 9 17.73 -5.28 38.47
N GLN A 10 18.56 -5.39 37.43
CA GLN A 10 19.98 -5.01 37.45
C GLN A 10 20.28 -3.67 36.77
N MET A 11 19.27 -2.88 36.39
CA MET A 11 19.46 -1.56 35.75
C MET A 11 19.33 -0.37 36.71
N PHE A 12 19.43 -0.58 38.02
CA PHE A 12 19.27 0.51 39.02
C PHE A 12 20.31 0.53 40.13
N ALA A 13 21.41 -0.22 40.02
CA ALA A 13 22.49 -0.20 41.02
C ALA A 13 23.86 -0.36 40.36
N GLU A 14 24.40 0.72 39.78
CA GLU A 14 25.85 0.90 39.61
C GLU A 14 26.19 2.35 39.25
N ASP A 15 26.61 3.12 40.26
CA ASP A 15 27.71 4.10 40.13
C ASP A 15 29.02 3.30 40.22
N PRO A 16 30.16 3.65 39.54
CA PRO A 16 30.88 4.89 39.88
C PRO A 16 31.79 5.51 38.79
N ALA A 17 31.92 6.85 38.83
CA ALA A 17 33.16 7.64 38.62
C ALA A 17 32.72 9.12 38.54
N GLY A 18 33.04 10.05 39.43
CA GLY A 18 34.26 10.24 40.20
C GLY A 18 34.95 11.51 39.68
N THR A 19 34.51 12.69 40.12
CA THR A 19 35.31 13.94 40.23
C THR A 19 34.55 14.99 41.05
N ASP A 20 35.00 15.21 42.29
CA ASP A 20 34.87 16.46 43.06
C ASP A 20 36.10 17.34 42.74
N PRO A 21 36.08 18.70 42.85
CA PRO A 21 35.95 19.34 44.16
C PRO A 21 35.29 20.74 44.23
N ALA A 22 35.19 21.20 45.48
CA ALA A 22 34.90 22.55 45.98
C ALA A 22 33.40 22.90 46.00
N GLY A 23 32.75 23.05 47.16
CA GLY A 23 33.22 23.69 48.38
C GLY A 23 32.54 25.06 48.48
N ASN A 24 31.39 25.11 49.16
CA ASN A 24 30.88 26.28 49.88
C ASN A 24 29.57 25.94 50.61
N ASP A 25 29.64 25.81 51.93
CA ASP A 25 28.56 26.22 52.82
C ASP A 25 28.44 27.77 52.77
N PRO A 26 27.26 28.35 53.09
CA PRO A 26 27.10 28.79 54.47
C PRO A 26 25.69 28.61 55.07
N ALA A 27 25.69 28.37 56.38
CA ALA A 27 24.88 29.01 57.43
C ALA A 27 23.35 28.94 57.31
N GLY A 28 22.64 28.27 58.23
CA GLY A 28 22.30 28.82 59.55
C GLY A 28 20.81 29.25 59.54
N GLY A 29 19.96 29.10 60.54
CA GLY A 29 20.10 28.67 61.93
C GLY A 29 18.71 28.33 62.51
N GLN A 30 18.66 28.17 63.82
CA GLN A 30 17.66 27.44 64.62
C GLN A 30 16.33 28.18 64.92
N ASN A 31 15.28 27.37 65.16
CA ASN A 31 14.10 27.45 66.08
C ASN A 31 14.21 28.38 67.33
N PRO A 32 13.20 28.50 68.25
CA PRO A 32 11.70 28.52 68.20
C PRO A 32 11.06 29.60 69.16
N ALA A 33 9.71 29.60 69.30
CA ALA A 33 8.90 30.08 70.46
C ALA A 33 8.92 31.60 70.79
N GLU A 34 7.98 32.30 71.43
CA GLU A 34 6.67 32.13 72.09
C GLU A 34 6.22 33.58 72.44
N ALA A 35 4.92 33.88 72.56
CA ALA A 35 4.33 34.77 73.59
C ALA A 35 2.89 35.21 73.28
N ASP A 36 1.95 34.71 74.10
CA ASP A 36 0.64 35.28 74.43
C ASP A 36 0.84 36.59 75.24
N PRO A 37 -0.12 37.55 75.33
CA PRO A 37 -1.22 37.39 76.28
C PRO A 37 -2.59 38.04 75.90
N LYS A 38 -3.65 37.24 76.05
CA LYS A 38 -4.87 37.48 76.85
C LYS A 38 -5.60 38.85 76.78
N ALA A 39 -6.82 38.86 76.26
CA ALA A 39 -7.90 39.79 76.65
C ALA A 39 -9.32 39.18 76.44
N THR A 40 -9.93 38.80 77.56
CA THR A 40 -11.34 39.02 77.99
C THR A 40 -12.52 38.92 76.99
N GLU A 41 -13.36 37.89 77.19
CA GLU A 41 -14.85 37.75 77.12
C GLU A 41 -15.70 38.59 76.11
N PRO A 42 -16.80 38.03 75.52
CA PRO A 42 -17.84 37.30 76.25
C PRO A 42 -18.42 36.04 75.57
N LYS A 43 -19.03 35.22 76.44
CA LYS A 43 -20.02 34.17 76.13
C LYS A 43 -20.99 34.63 75.05
N ASN A 44 -20.89 34.03 73.86
CA ASN A 44 -22.03 33.87 72.96
C ASN A 44 -22.12 32.37 72.72
N GLU A 45 -23.09 31.72 73.38
CA GLU A 45 -23.52 30.39 72.94
C GLU A 45 -24.04 30.57 71.51
N PRO A 46 -23.39 29.99 70.48
CA PRO A 46 -24.02 29.95 69.18
C PRO A 46 -25.20 29.00 69.34
N GLU A 47 -26.43 29.51 69.22
CA GLU A 47 -27.60 28.67 69.02
C GLU A 47 -27.23 27.61 67.98
N LYS A 48 -27.10 26.35 68.42
CA LYS A 48 -26.73 25.23 67.55
C LYS A 48 -27.80 25.16 66.47
N LYS A 49 -27.50 25.69 65.28
CA LYS A 49 -28.43 25.77 64.15
C LYS A 49 -28.88 24.39 63.64
N TYR A 50 -28.21 23.33 64.09
CA TYR A 50 -28.52 21.94 63.82
C TYR A 50 -28.29 21.13 65.10
N THR A 51 -29.21 20.22 65.43
CA THR A 51 -28.96 19.21 66.46
C THR A 51 -27.99 18.16 65.92
N ASP A 52 -27.30 17.44 66.80
CA ASP A 52 -26.37 16.39 66.38
C ASP A 52 -27.11 15.30 65.57
N GLU A 53 -28.40 15.07 65.86
CA GLU A 53 -29.30 14.20 65.08
C GLU A 53 -29.59 14.73 63.66
N ASP A 54 -29.75 16.05 63.49
CA ASP A 54 -29.94 16.66 62.18
C ASP A 54 -28.66 16.56 61.33
N VAL A 55 -27.49 16.70 61.96
CA VAL A 55 -26.18 16.54 61.31
C VAL A 55 -25.98 15.09 60.86
N ASP A 56 -26.24 14.12 61.74
CA ASP A 56 -26.13 12.69 61.41
C ASP A 56 -27.06 12.29 60.27
N ARG A 57 -28.30 12.82 60.24
CA ARG A 57 -29.22 12.60 59.13
C ARG A 57 -28.68 13.15 57.81
N ILE A 58 -28.12 14.36 57.82
CA ILE A 58 -27.55 14.99 56.61
C ILE A 58 -26.30 14.24 56.14
N ILE A 59 -25.44 13.81 57.07
CA ILE A 59 -24.24 13.04 56.76
C ILE A 59 -24.62 11.68 56.16
N ASN A 60 -25.56 10.96 56.79
CA ASN A 60 -26.01 9.66 56.29
C ASN A 60 -26.67 9.77 54.91
N GLN A 61 -27.46 10.82 54.67
CA GLN A 61 -28.06 11.06 53.36
C GLN A 61 -27.00 11.36 52.29
N LYS A 62 -26.01 12.19 52.61
CA LYS A 62 -24.89 12.50 51.70
C LYS A 62 -23.99 11.28 51.48
N PHE A 63 -23.77 10.48 52.52
CA PHE A 63 -22.97 9.26 52.44
C PHE A 63 -23.65 8.22 51.58
N ALA A 64 -24.97 7.99 51.74
CA ALA A 64 -25.74 7.10 50.88
C ALA A 64 -25.72 7.55 49.41
N GLN A 65 -25.85 8.85 49.15
CA GLN A 65 -25.73 9.40 47.79
C GLN A 65 -24.33 9.16 47.21
N LYS A 66 -23.28 9.47 47.96
CA LYS A 66 -21.90 9.28 47.52
C LYS A 66 -21.52 7.82 47.36
N PHE A 67 -22.03 6.95 48.22
CA PHE A 67 -21.82 5.52 48.14
C PHE A 67 -22.51 4.94 46.90
N SER A 68 -23.74 5.34 46.60
CA SER A 68 -24.43 4.93 45.36
C SER A 68 -23.72 5.45 44.10
N GLU A 69 -23.22 6.68 44.12
CA GLU A 69 -22.41 7.23 43.02
C GLU A 69 -21.10 6.45 42.83
N TRP A 70 -20.43 6.10 43.93
CA TRP A 70 -19.18 5.34 43.92
C TRP A 70 -19.39 3.91 43.42
N GLU A 71 -20.44 3.23 43.90
CA GLU A 71 -20.79 1.87 43.48
C GLU A 71 -21.15 1.82 41.98
N LYS A 72 -21.94 2.78 41.49
CA LYS A 72 -22.23 2.92 40.05
C LYS A 72 -20.96 3.16 39.24
N LYS A 73 -20.02 3.96 39.73
CA LYS A 73 -18.74 4.23 39.05
C LYS A 73 -17.85 2.99 39.04
N GLN A 74 -17.83 2.22 40.12
CA GLN A 74 -17.09 0.96 40.21
C GLN A 74 -17.68 -0.13 39.32
N SER A 75 -19.02 -0.28 39.28
CA SER A 75 -19.69 -1.22 38.38
C SER A 75 -19.37 -0.89 36.93
N LYS A 76 -19.52 0.37 36.51
CA LYS A 76 -19.18 0.79 35.15
C LYS A 76 -17.71 0.56 34.80
N ALA A 77 -16.79 0.84 35.72
CA ALA A 77 -15.37 0.61 35.50
C ALA A 77 -15.03 -0.89 35.36
N LYS A 78 -15.72 -1.77 36.11
CA LYS A 78 -15.56 -3.22 35.99
C LYS A 78 -16.17 -3.77 34.70
N ASP A 79 -17.38 -3.35 34.36
CA ASP A 79 -18.08 -3.76 33.14
C ASP A 79 -17.32 -3.28 31.89
N GLU A 80 -16.78 -2.05 31.90
CA GLU A 80 -15.95 -1.53 30.82
C GLU A 80 -14.59 -2.24 30.75
N ALA A 81 -13.94 -2.54 31.87
CA ALA A 81 -12.69 -3.29 31.90
C ALA A 81 -12.87 -4.75 31.43
N GLU A 82 -13.97 -5.40 31.80
CA GLU A 82 -14.31 -6.77 31.37
C GLU A 82 -14.70 -6.80 29.88
N LYS A 83 -15.44 -5.81 29.40
CA LYS A 83 -15.75 -5.61 27.98
C LYS A 83 -14.49 -5.25 27.17
N LEU A 84 -13.58 -4.45 27.71
CA LEU A 84 -12.29 -4.11 27.09
C LEU A 84 -11.32 -5.31 27.08
N ALA A 85 -11.36 -6.17 28.09
CA ALA A 85 -10.57 -7.40 28.15
C ALA A 85 -11.12 -8.47 27.18
N GLY A 86 -12.44 -8.64 27.09
CA GLY A 86 -13.09 -9.57 26.16
C GLY A 86 -12.99 -9.14 24.69
N MET A 87 -12.83 -7.84 24.41
CA MET A 87 -12.84 -7.30 23.04
C MET A 87 -11.45 -6.96 22.47
N ASN A 88 -10.34 -7.36 23.11
CA ASN A 88 -9.00 -6.97 22.66
C ASN A 88 -8.00 -8.13 22.47
N ALA A 89 -8.33 -9.35 22.94
CA ALA A 89 -7.52 -10.54 22.70
C ALA A 89 -8.10 -11.39 21.56
N GLU A 90 -9.38 -11.79 21.65
CA GLU A 90 -10.02 -12.63 20.63
C GLU A 90 -10.16 -11.94 19.27
N GLN A 91 -10.39 -10.61 19.25
CA GLN A 91 -10.49 -9.87 17.99
C GLN A 91 -9.14 -9.72 17.30
N LYS A 92 -8.06 -9.55 18.08
CA LYS A 92 -6.69 -9.55 17.54
C LYS A 92 -6.33 -10.92 17.01
N GLU A 93 -6.62 -11.98 17.77
CA GLU A 93 -6.36 -13.35 17.33
C GLU A 93 -7.17 -13.71 16.07
N LYS A 94 -8.44 -13.30 15.98
CA LYS A 94 -9.24 -13.49 14.75
C LYS A 94 -8.66 -12.71 13.57
N TYR A 95 -8.28 -11.46 13.76
CA TYR A 95 -7.66 -10.65 12.71
C TYR A 95 -6.33 -11.23 12.25
N GLU A 96 -5.46 -11.63 13.18
CA GLU A 96 -4.19 -12.28 12.86
C GLU A 96 -4.41 -13.60 12.11
N ASN A 97 -5.35 -14.43 12.57
CA ASN A 97 -5.71 -15.66 11.86
C ASN A 97 -6.29 -15.39 10.47
N GLU A 98 -7.11 -14.35 10.28
CA GLU A 98 -7.63 -13.97 8.97
C GLU A 98 -6.53 -13.47 8.04
N GLN A 99 -5.59 -12.67 8.53
CA GLN A 99 -4.43 -12.22 7.76
C GLN A 99 -3.54 -13.40 7.37
N LEU A 100 -3.27 -14.32 8.30
CA LEU A 100 -2.51 -15.54 8.02
C LEU A 100 -3.23 -16.44 7.01
N LYS A 101 -4.54 -16.62 7.13
CA LYS A 101 -5.34 -17.38 6.14
C LYS A 101 -5.28 -16.76 4.75
N LYS A 102 -5.39 -15.43 4.65
CA LYS A 102 -5.25 -14.71 3.38
C LYS A 102 -3.87 -14.91 2.77
N GLN A 103 -2.80 -14.79 3.57
CA GLN A 103 -1.44 -15.02 3.09
C GLN A 103 -1.25 -16.47 2.62
N VAL A 104 -1.75 -17.46 3.37
CA VAL A 104 -1.68 -18.87 2.98
C VAL A 104 -2.44 -19.11 1.68
N GLN A 105 -3.65 -18.56 1.54
CA GLN A 105 -4.42 -18.67 0.30
C GLN A 105 -3.73 -18.00 -0.88
N GLU A 106 -3.13 -16.83 -0.69
CA GLU A 106 -2.39 -16.14 -1.74
C GLU A 106 -1.14 -16.92 -2.16
N LEU A 107 -0.39 -17.48 -1.21
CA LEU A 107 0.76 -18.33 -1.50
C LEU A 107 0.36 -19.61 -2.23
N LEU A 108 -0.70 -20.28 -1.79
CA LEU A 108 -1.25 -21.46 -2.48
C LEU A 108 -1.71 -21.12 -3.89
N ARG A 109 -2.35 -19.96 -4.08
CA ARG A 109 -2.74 -19.47 -5.40
C ARG A 109 -1.52 -19.23 -6.28
N LYS A 110 -0.47 -18.58 -5.76
CA LYS A 110 0.79 -18.34 -6.50
C LYS A 110 1.48 -19.65 -6.90
N ASP A 111 1.55 -20.63 -6.00
CA ASP A 111 2.09 -21.96 -6.30
C ASP A 111 1.28 -22.68 -7.40
N ALA A 112 -0.05 -22.64 -7.30
CA ALA A 112 -0.93 -23.21 -8.32
C ALA A 112 -0.71 -22.54 -9.69
N LEU A 113 -0.67 -21.20 -9.74
CA LEU A 113 -0.39 -20.45 -10.97
C LEU A 113 1.00 -20.77 -11.52
N GLY A 114 2.04 -20.91 -10.68
CA GLY A 114 3.39 -21.27 -11.11
C GLY A 114 3.48 -22.68 -11.72
N LYS A 115 2.75 -23.65 -11.15
CA LYS A 115 2.63 -24.99 -11.73
C LYS A 115 1.95 -24.95 -13.09
N MET A 116 0.84 -24.22 -13.20
CA MET A 116 0.14 -24.03 -14.47
C MET A 116 1.00 -23.28 -15.50
N ALA A 117 1.83 -22.32 -15.07
CA ALA A 117 2.79 -21.63 -15.93
C ALA A 117 3.83 -22.57 -16.52
N THR A 118 4.31 -23.51 -15.71
CA THR A 118 5.26 -24.52 -16.18
C THR A 118 4.62 -25.43 -17.23
N VAL A 119 3.36 -25.85 -17.02
CA VAL A 119 2.61 -26.65 -17.99
C VAL A 119 2.36 -25.86 -19.28
N ALA A 120 1.87 -24.63 -19.18
CA ALA A 120 1.66 -23.74 -20.33
C ALA A 120 2.95 -23.52 -21.12
N ARG A 121 4.08 -23.30 -20.43
CA ARG A 121 5.40 -23.19 -21.06
C ARG A 121 5.79 -24.47 -21.81
N GLY A 122 5.51 -25.64 -21.24
CA GLY A 122 5.71 -26.93 -21.90
C GLY A 122 4.90 -27.04 -23.19
N MET A 123 3.59 -26.74 -23.14
CA MET A 123 2.69 -26.79 -24.30
C MET A 123 3.12 -25.83 -25.42
N LEU A 124 3.55 -24.62 -25.06
CA LEU A 124 4.08 -23.65 -26.03
C LEU A 124 5.41 -24.13 -26.62
N GLY A 125 6.28 -24.71 -25.79
CA GLY A 125 7.55 -25.31 -26.20
C GLY A 125 7.39 -26.46 -27.19
N GLU A 126 6.38 -27.32 -27.03
CA GLU A 126 6.04 -28.38 -27.99
C GLU A 126 5.73 -27.84 -29.39
N LYS A 127 5.24 -26.60 -29.49
CA LYS A 127 4.98 -25.90 -30.76
C LYS A 127 6.14 -25.02 -31.21
N ASN A 128 7.31 -25.12 -30.57
CA ASN A 128 8.47 -24.25 -30.77
C ASN A 128 8.17 -22.76 -30.56
N ILE A 129 7.22 -22.44 -29.69
CA ILE A 129 6.86 -21.07 -29.33
C ILE A 129 7.50 -20.76 -27.98
N SER A 130 8.45 -19.83 -27.96
CA SER A 130 9.04 -19.28 -26.73
C SER A 130 8.49 -17.89 -26.50
N VAL A 131 7.93 -17.66 -25.31
CA VAL A 131 7.33 -16.39 -24.89
C VAL A 131 7.87 -16.01 -23.51
N SER A 132 7.78 -14.72 -23.17
CA SER A 132 8.15 -14.22 -21.85
C SER A 132 7.18 -14.69 -20.77
N ASP A 133 7.66 -14.75 -19.53
CA ASP A 133 6.86 -15.16 -18.37
C ASP A 133 5.67 -14.23 -18.14
N ASP A 134 5.79 -12.93 -18.41
CA ASP A 134 4.69 -11.97 -18.32
C ASP A 134 3.51 -12.32 -19.24
N LEU A 135 3.79 -12.83 -20.45
CA LEU A 135 2.73 -13.29 -21.35
C LEU A 135 2.11 -14.56 -20.81
N ILE A 136 2.93 -15.50 -20.33
CA ILE A 136 2.47 -16.76 -19.75
C ILE A 136 1.51 -16.49 -18.58
N GLU A 137 1.85 -15.56 -17.68
CA GLU A 137 0.99 -15.16 -16.55
C GLU A 137 -0.37 -14.63 -17.00
N MET A 138 -0.46 -14.00 -18.17
CA MET A 138 -1.71 -13.49 -18.72
C MET A 138 -2.59 -14.56 -19.36
N LEU A 139 -2.00 -15.68 -19.80
CA LEU A 139 -2.76 -16.81 -20.35
C LEU A 139 -3.29 -17.75 -19.26
N ILE A 140 -2.73 -17.70 -18.05
CA ILE A 140 -3.09 -18.62 -16.98
C ILE A 140 -4.23 -18.07 -16.14
N SER A 141 -5.11 -18.99 -15.73
CA SER A 141 -6.17 -18.72 -14.78
C SER A 141 -6.04 -19.64 -13.56
N ASP A 142 -6.85 -19.38 -12.55
CA ASP A 142 -7.03 -20.27 -11.39
C ASP A 142 -7.59 -21.65 -11.76
N ASP A 143 -8.21 -21.76 -12.93
CA ASP A 143 -8.74 -22.99 -13.51
C ASP A 143 -7.80 -23.58 -14.58
N ALA A 144 -7.49 -24.87 -14.43
CA ALA A 144 -6.60 -25.62 -15.33
C ALA A 144 -7.18 -25.76 -16.75
N GLU A 145 -8.49 -26.01 -16.88
CA GLU A 145 -9.13 -26.17 -18.20
C GLU A 145 -9.17 -24.85 -18.95
N LYS A 146 -9.41 -23.75 -18.25
CA LYS A 146 -9.33 -22.41 -18.83
C LYS A 146 -7.92 -22.07 -19.28
N THR A 147 -6.91 -22.38 -18.45
CA THR A 147 -5.50 -22.16 -18.81
C THR A 147 -5.14 -22.91 -20.09
N LYS A 148 -5.52 -24.19 -20.20
CA LYS A 148 -5.29 -25.00 -21.39
C LYS A 148 -5.96 -24.41 -22.63
N SER A 149 -7.25 -24.07 -22.53
CA SER A 149 -8.02 -23.47 -23.62
C SER A 149 -7.43 -22.13 -24.09
N SER A 150 -7.00 -21.28 -23.14
CA SER A 150 -6.32 -20.01 -23.43
C SER A 150 -5.00 -20.21 -24.16
N VAL A 151 -4.19 -21.18 -23.72
CA VAL A 151 -2.92 -21.54 -24.35
C VAL A 151 -3.12 -22.11 -25.76
N ASP A 152 -4.07 -23.03 -25.94
CA ASP A 152 -4.39 -23.62 -27.26
C ASP A 152 -4.92 -22.56 -28.24
N SER A 153 -5.77 -21.65 -27.76
CA SER A 153 -6.28 -20.53 -28.55
C SER A 153 -5.16 -19.58 -28.97
N PHE A 154 -4.24 -19.26 -28.05
CA PHE A 154 -3.07 -18.43 -28.34
C PHE A 154 -2.14 -19.07 -29.36
N ILE A 155 -1.83 -20.37 -29.22
CA ILE A 155 -1.00 -21.11 -30.17
C ILE A 155 -1.58 -20.99 -31.59
N THR A 156 -2.89 -21.22 -31.72
CA THR A 156 -3.58 -21.17 -33.00
C THR A 156 -3.55 -19.77 -33.61
N ALA A 157 -3.84 -18.75 -32.80
CA ALA A 157 -3.82 -17.36 -33.23
C ALA A 157 -2.41 -16.91 -33.64
N PHE A 158 -1.39 -17.30 -32.87
CA PHE A 158 0.01 -16.98 -33.13
C PHE A 158 0.50 -17.60 -34.44
N GLN A 159 0.26 -18.90 -34.64
CA GLN A 159 0.64 -19.58 -35.88
C GLN A 159 -0.04 -18.97 -37.10
N SER A 160 -1.34 -18.69 -37.02
CA SER A 160 -2.07 -18.02 -38.10
C SER A 160 -1.51 -16.62 -38.42
N ALA A 161 -1.18 -15.83 -37.39
CA ALA A 161 -0.57 -14.52 -37.55
C ALA A 161 0.83 -14.59 -38.18
N VAL A 162 1.66 -15.54 -37.75
CA VAL A 162 3.00 -15.79 -38.31
C VAL A 162 2.88 -16.24 -39.76
N GLU A 163 2.00 -17.18 -40.08
CA GLU A 163 1.76 -17.61 -41.46
C GLU A 163 1.33 -16.46 -42.36
N LYS A 164 0.43 -15.61 -41.87
CA LYS A 164 -0.01 -14.42 -42.62
C LYS A 164 1.14 -13.47 -42.86
N ALA A 165 1.93 -13.17 -41.82
CA ALA A 165 3.11 -12.31 -41.94
C ALA A 165 4.15 -12.89 -42.91
N VAL A 166 4.39 -14.20 -42.88
CA VAL A 166 5.29 -14.89 -43.83
C VAL A 166 4.72 -14.85 -45.25
N LYS A 167 3.42 -15.11 -45.44
CA LYS A 167 2.75 -14.99 -46.75
C LYS A 167 2.87 -13.57 -47.30
N ASP A 168 2.66 -12.55 -46.46
CA ASP A 168 2.75 -11.15 -46.87
C ASP A 168 4.21 -10.74 -47.16
N ALA A 169 5.18 -11.24 -46.41
CA ALA A 169 6.60 -11.05 -46.69
C ALA A 169 7.03 -11.75 -48.00
N LEU A 170 6.54 -12.97 -48.25
CA LEU A 170 6.85 -13.76 -49.45
C LEU A 170 6.18 -13.24 -50.73
N LYS A 171 5.01 -12.59 -50.62
CA LYS A 171 4.41 -11.88 -51.77
C LYS A 171 5.36 -10.83 -52.36
N GLY A 172 6.33 -10.36 -51.58
CA GLY A 172 7.28 -9.33 -51.96
C GLY A 172 6.59 -7.97 -52.08
N ASN A 173 7.39 -6.90 -52.11
CA ASN A 173 6.84 -5.62 -52.52
C ASN A 173 6.52 -5.73 -54.01
N PRO A 174 5.29 -5.37 -54.45
CA PRO A 174 5.00 -5.30 -55.87
C PRO A 174 6.07 -4.41 -56.51
N PRO A 175 6.59 -4.76 -57.70
CA PRO A 175 7.58 -3.94 -58.37
C PRO A 175 7.03 -2.52 -58.38
N LYS A 176 7.81 -1.56 -57.84
CA LYS A 176 7.51 -0.15 -58.03
C LYS A 176 7.26 -0.04 -59.52
N LYS A 177 6.04 0.38 -59.91
CA LYS A 177 5.82 0.83 -61.27
C LYS A 177 6.89 1.90 -61.47
N THR A 178 8.00 1.52 -62.08
CA THR A 178 8.81 2.43 -62.83
C THR A 178 7.79 2.99 -63.79
N SER A 179 7.33 4.21 -63.51
CA SER A 179 6.78 5.03 -64.57
C SER A 179 7.76 4.81 -65.71
N GLU A 180 7.26 4.23 -66.80
CA GLU A 180 7.96 4.19 -68.08
C GLU A 180 8.80 5.49 -68.18
N PRO A 181 10.10 5.42 -68.51
CA PRO A 181 10.88 6.65 -68.70
C PRO A 181 10.03 7.52 -69.62
N ALA A 182 9.54 8.66 -69.10
CA ALA A 182 8.47 9.40 -69.74
C ALA A 182 8.86 9.58 -71.21
N SER A 183 8.21 8.85 -72.11
CA SER A 183 8.47 8.99 -73.53
C SER A 183 8.16 10.46 -73.83
N ILE A 184 9.17 11.17 -74.34
CA ILE A 184 9.10 12.62 -74.51
C ILE A 184 7.82 12.91 -75.30
N THR A 185 6.87 13.61 -74.72
CA THR A 185 5.58 13.85 -75.38
C THR A 185 5.70 14.99 -76.38
N LYS A 186 4.81 15.03 -77.38
CA LYS A 186 4.73 16.14 -78.36
C LYS A 186 4.76 17.52 -77.69
N GLU A 187 4.06 17.67 -76.56
CA GLU A 187 4.02 18.90 -75.79
C GLU A 187 5.35 19.24 -75.12
N GLN A 188 6.08 18.25 -74.63
CA GLN A 188 7.39 18.46 -74.02
C GLN A 188 8.40 18.90 -75.07
N ILE A 189 8.36 18.33 -76.28
CA ILE A 189 9.19 18.76 -77.42
C ILE A 189 8.86 20.21 -77.82
N MET A 190 7.57 20.56 -77.93
CA MET A 190 7.17 21.93 -78.29
C MET A 190 7.50 22.97 -77.21
N LYS A 191 7.59 22.58 -75.94
CA LYS A 191 7.99 23.45 -74.81
C LYS A 191 9.50 23.73 -74.76
N VAL A 192 10.33 23.05 -75.56
CA VAL A 192 11.76 23.34 -75.65
C VAL A 192 11.97 24.75 -76.20
N LYS A 193 12.70 25.58 -75.44
CA LYS A 193 12.90 27.01 -75.74
C LYS A 193 13.79 27.24 -76.95
N ASP A 194 14.84 26.43 -77.12
CA ASP A 194 15.76 26.52 -78.25
C ASP A 194 15.10 25.97 -79.54
N PRO A 195 14.98 26.78 -80.61
CA PRO A 195 14.41 26.34 -81.87
C PRO A 195 15.17 25.20 -82.55
N LEU A 196 16.51 25.15 -82.47
CA LEU A 196 17.33 24.15 -83.15
C LEU A 196 17.22 22.81 -82.45
N GLU A 197 17.28 22.80 -81.13
CA GLU A 197 17.10 21.58 -80.33
C GLU A 197 15.68 21.04 -80.46
N ARG A 198 14.68 21.93 -80.48
CA ARG A 198 13.29 21.54 -80.75
C ARG A 198 13.14 20.87 -82.10
N GLN A 199 13.73 21.41 -83.17
CA GLN A 199 13.66 20.80 -84.50
C GLN A 199 14.36 19.43 -84.56
N LYS A 200 15.51 19.28 -83.89
CA LYS A 200 16.17 17.98 -83.78
C LYS A 200 15.29 16.95 -83.09
N LEU A 201 14.69 17.31 -81.95
CA LEU A 201 13.79 16.42 -81.22
C LEU A 201 12.50 16.09 -81.99
N ILE A 202 11.99 17.02 -82.81
CA ILE A 202 10.86 16.75 -83.73
C ILE A 202 11.27 15.73 -84.80
N ASN A 203 12.48 15.85 -85.35
CA ASN A 203 12.99 14.92 -86.38
C ASN A 203 13.33 13.54 -85.80
N GLU A 204 13.81 13.49 -84.56
CA GLU A 204 14.12 12.23 -83.86
C GLU A 204 12.84 11.52 -83.39
N HIS A 205 11.77 12.28 -83.11
CA HIS A 205 10.48 11.77 -82.70
C HIS A 205 9.34 12.15 -83.67
N MET A 206 9.58 12.00 -84.98
CA MET A 206 8.59 12.38 -86.02
C MET A 206 7.25 11.66 -85.85
N ASP A 207 7.25 10.44 -85.33
CA ASP A 207 6.05 9.65 -85.06
C ASP A 207 5.05 10.36 -84.12
N LEU A 208 5.52 11.28 -83.27
CA LEU A 208 4.67 12.07 -82.38
C LEU A 208 4.02 13.28 -83.07
N PHE A 209 4.49 13.64 -84.27
CA PHE A 209 4.03 14.77 -85.06
C PHE A 209 3.27 14.36 -86.33
N GLN A 210 3.41 13.11 -86.77
CA GLN A 210 2.62 12.53 -87.83
C GLN A 210 1.30 11.99 -87.27
N LYS A 211 0.22 12.75 -87.45
CA LYS A 211 -1.15 12.28 -87.28
C LYS A 211 -2.04 12.94 -88.31
#